data_AF-A0A258HGJ0-F1
#
_entry.id   AF-A0A258HGJ0-F1
#
_cell.length_a   1.000
_cell.length_b   1.000
_cell.length_c   1.000
_cell.angle_alpha   90.00
_cell.angle_beta   90.00
_cell.angle_gamma   90.00
#
_symmetry.space_group_name_H-M   'P 1'
#
loop_
_entity.id
_entity.type
_entity.pdbx_description
1 polymer ?
#
loop_
_entity_poly.entity_id
_entity_poly.type
_entity_poly.pdbx_seq_one_letter_code
_entity_poly.pdbx_strand_id
1 'polypeptide(L)'
;MPAASEPPLDFGGAVLMVVDGIPPGRVMTYGDVAAELGSRGARAVGRVMSTEGSGVPWWRVVRADGRPPSGHEVEALEHYRAEGTPLRWAGDARGPLDYRLELATARWAPA
;
A
#
# COMPACT_ATOMS: atom_id res chain seq x y z
N MET A 1 3.38 15.33 -34.39
CA MET A 1 2.44 15.61 -33.29
C MET A 1 3.25 15.56 -32.00
N PRO A 2 3.44 16.66 -31.25
CA PRO A 2 4.00 16.54 -29.92
C PRO A 2 2.98 15.80 -29.04
N ALA A 3 3.45 14.77 -28.32
CA ALA A 3 2.64 14.09 -27.31
C ALA A 3 2.17 15.15 -26.30
N ALA A 4 0.86 15.17 -26.03
CA ALA A 4 0.30 16.04 -25.01
C ALA A 4 0.99 15.71 -23.69
N SER A 5 1.77 16.65 -23.16
CA SER A 5 2.29 16.57 -21.81
C SER A 5 1.08 16.50 -20.88
N GLU A 6 0.81 15.32 -20.31
CA GLU A 6 -0.18 15.20 -19.25
C GLU A 6 0.15 16.24 -18.17
N PRO A 7 -0.83 17.02 -17.69
CA PRO A 7 -0.58 17.94 -16.60
C PRO A 7 0.05 17.16 -15.43
N PRO A 8 1.05 17.72 -14.74
CA PRO A 8 1.66 17.03 -13.62
C PRO A 8 0.54 16.66 -12.65
N LEU A 9 0.46 15.36 -12.34
CA LEU A 9 -0.54 14.85 -11.43
C LEU A 9 -0.46 15.65 -10.13
N ASP A 10 -1.63 15.99 -9.58
CA ASP A 10 -1.65 16.45 -8.21
C ASP A 10 -1.12 15.34 -7.28
N PHE A 11 -0.88 15.70 -6.02
CA PHE A 11 -0.34 14.74 -5.06
C PHE A 11 -1.21 13.47 -4.95
N GLY A 12 -2.53 13.59 -5.13
CA GLY A 12 -3.46 12.47 -5.12
C GLY A 12 -3.20 11.51 -6.27
N GLY A 13 -3.21 12.01 -7.50
CA GLY A 13 -2.93 11.23 -8.71
C GLY A 13 -1.54 10.58 -8.67
N ALA A 14 -0.53 11.30 -8.17
CA ALA A 14 0.82 10.76 -8.02
C ALA A 14 0.87 9.59 -7.02
N VAL A 15 0.14 9.68 -5.89
CA VAL A 15 -0.02 8.58 -4.94
C VAL A 15 -0.66 7.38 -5.63
N LEU A 16 -1.78 7.57 -6.34
CA LEU A 16 -2.50 6.47 -7.00
C LEU A 16 -1.63 5.75 -8.03
N MET A 17 -0.83 6.50 -8.83
CA MET A 17 0.10 5.87 -9.78
C MET A 17 1.17 5.03 -9.08
N VAL A 18 1.75 5.50 -7.98
CA VAL A 18 2.74 4.72 -7.22
C VAL A 18 2.10 3.43 -6.72
N VAL A 19 0.87 3.51 -6.20
CA VAL A 19 0.15 2.35 -5.66
C VAL A 19 -0.21 1.33 -6.74
N ASP A 20 -0.66 1.81 -7.90
CA ASP A 20 -0.96 0.95 -9.06
C ASP A 20 0.28 0.23 -9.59
N GLY A 21 1.46 0.88 -9.49
CA GLY A 21 2.74 0.30 -9.87
C GLY A 21 3.30 -0.77 -8.92
N ILE A 22 2.75 -0.92 -7.70
CA ILE A 22 3.25 -1.93 -6.76
C ILE A 22 2.92 -3.32 -7.31
N PRO A 23 3.89 -4.22 -7.56
CA PRO A 23 3.60 -5.52 -8.17
C PRO A 23 2.83 -6.46 -7.20
N PRO A 24 2.08 -7.45 -7.73
CA PRO A 24 1.41 -8.44 -6.89
C PRO A 24 2.37 -9.15 -5.93
N GLY A 25 1.90 -9.41 -4.71
CA GLY A 25 2.69 -10.10 -3.69
C GLY A 25 3.69 -9.19 -2.96
N ARG A 26 3.75 -7.91 -3.35
CA ARG A 26 4.60 -6.89 -2.71
C ARG A 26 3.76 -5.77 -2.12
N VAL A 27 4.36 -5.06 -1.18
CA VAL A 27 3.74 -3.93 -0.50
C VAL A 27 4.69 -2.77 -0.30
N MET A 28 4.13 -1.58 -0.13
CA MET A 28 4.82 -0.39 0.37
C MET A 28 4.13 0.08 1.65
N THR A 29 4.86 0.71 2.57
CA THR A 29 4.22 1.42 3.67
C THR A 29 3.73 2.79 3.20
N TYR A 30 2.77 3.40 3.90
CA TYR A 30 2.39 4.81 3.64
C TYR A 30 3.61 5.77 3.66
N GLY A 31 4.63 5.46 4.46
CA GLY A 31 5.88 6.21 4.50
C GLY A 31 6.75 5.98 3.27
N ASP A 32 6.79 4.75 2.74
CA ASP A 32 7.53 4.43 1.52
C ASP A 32 6.90 5.13 0.31
N VAL A 33 5.57 5.11 0.20
CA VAL A 33 4.86 5.83 -0.88
C VAL A 33 5.13 7.34 -0.79
N ALA A 34 5.13 7.90 0.42
CA ALA A 34 5.47 9.31 0.59
C ALA A 34 6.92 9.59 0.16
N ALA A 35 7.86 8.74 0.57
CA ALA A 35 9.28 8.87 0.26
C ALA A 35 9.56 8.78 -1.25
N GLU A 36 8.85 7.88 -1.94
CA GLU A 36 8.90 7.74 -3.40
C GLU A 36 8.52 9.04 -4.10
N LEU A 37 7.51 9.74 -3.58
CA LEU A 37 7.09 11.04 -4.07
C LEU A 37 7.96 12.22 -3.58
N GLY A 38 9.12 11.94 -2.98
CA GLY A 38 9.98 12.97 -2.38
C GLY A 38 9.36 13.69 -1.17
N SER A 39 8.31 13.11 -0.58
CA SER A 39 7.54 13.67 0.52
C SER A 39 7.81 12.93 1.83
N ARG A 40 7.55 13.60 2.96
CA ARG A 40 7.49 12.97 4.29
C ARG A 40 6.05 12.79 4.77
N GLY A 41 5.08 13.05 3.89
CA GLY A 41 3.66 13.14 4.19
C GLY A 41 2.92 11.80 4.22
N ALA A 42 3.36 10.82 5.02
CA ALA A 42 2.66 9.52 5.13
C ALA A 42 1.17 9.67 5.51
N ARG A 43 0.83 10.67 6.34
CA ARG A 43 -0.56 10.99 6.68
C ARG A 43 -1.34 11.57 5.49
N ALA A 44 -0.68 12.32 4.62
CA ALA A 44 -1.31 12.84 3.40
C ALA A 44 -1.61 11.69 2.43
N VAL A 45 -0.68 10.75 2.25
CA VAL A 45 -0.91 9.51 1.49
C VAL A 45 -2.11 8.74 2.07
N GLY A 46 -2.15 8.56 3.39
CA GLY A 46 -3.28 7.88 4.03
C GLY A 46 -4.64 8.57 3.79
N ARG A 47 -4.67 9.92 3.74
CA ARG A 47 -5.89 10.67 3.39
C ARG A 47 -6.30 10.41 1.95
N VAL A 48 -5.39 10.53 0.99
CA VAL A 48 -5.66 10.22 -0.42
C VAL A 48 -6.19 8.80 -0.58
N MET A 49 -5.53 7.81 0.02
CA MET A 49 -5.96 6.41 -0.06
C MET A 49 -7.36 6.19 0.53
N SER A 50 -7.73 6.95 1.57
CA SER A 50 -9.07 6.86 2.17
C SER A 50 -10.19 7.52 1.33
N THR A 51 -9.86 8.49 0.48
CA THR A 51 -10.84 9.24 -0.32
C THR A 51 -10.90 8.77 -1.78
N GLU A 52 -9.77 8.34 -2.33
CA GLU A 52 -9.57 8.11 -3.77
C GLU A 52 -8.94 6.74 -4.08
N GLY A 53 -8.51 5.99 -3.05
CA GLY A 53 -7.76 4.75 -3.22
C GLY A 53 -8.57 3.52 -3.66
N SER A 54 -9.90 3.62 -3.81
CA SER A 54 -10.76 2.46 -4.12
C SER A 54 -10.53 1.88 -5.51
N GLY A 55 -9.97 2.66 -6.44
CA GLY A 55 -9.69 2.24 -7.82
C GLY A 55 -8.33 1.57 -8.05
N VAL A 56 -7.48 1.49 -7.03
CA VAL A 56 -6.10 0.94 -7.10
C VAL A 56 -5.96 -0.24 -6.12
N PRO A 57 -4.88 -1.07 -6.20
CA PRO A 57 -4.66 -2.18 -5.28
C PRO A 57 -4.29 -1.71 -3.87
N TRP A 58 -5.25 -1.10 -3.17
CA TRP A 58 -5.08 -0.40 -1.90
C TRP A 58 -4.53 -1.29 -0.79
N TRP A 59 -4.79 -2.61 -0.84
CA TRP A 59 -4.25 -3.58 0.11
C TRP A 59 -2.72 -3.64 0.06
N ARG A 60 -2.07 -3.23 -1.05
CA ARG A 60 -0.61 -3.17 -1.18
C ARG A 60 0.02 -1.99 -0.44
N VAL A 61 -0.76 -1.07 0.11
CA VAL A 61 -0.27 0.02 0.97
C VAL A 61 -0.59 -0.29 2.43
N VAL A 62 0.44 -0.46 3.24
CA VAL A 62 0.30 -0.96 4.61
C VAL A 62 0.87 0.00 5.64
N ARG A 63 0.57 -0.27 6.91
CA ARG A 63 1.12 0.48 8.02
C ARG A 63 2.60 0.12 8.23
N ALA A 64 3.35 1.03 8.86
CA ALA A 64 4.77 0.82 9.14
C ALA A 64 5.06 -0.37 10.08
N ASP A 65 4.06 -0.81 10.85
CA ASP A 65 4.14 -1.99 11.73
C ASP A 65 3.80 -3.31 10.99
N GLY A 66 3.61 -3.25 9.67
CA GLY A 66 3.26 -4.39 8.84
C GLY A 66 1.81 -4.83 8.97
N ARG A 67 0.94 -4.04 9.59
CA ARG A 67 -0.51 -4.32 9.61
C ARG A 67 -1.18 -3.77 8.35
N PRO A 68 -2.24 -4.43 7.85
CA PRO A 68 -3.08 -3.88 6.78
C PRO A 68 -3.74 -2.55 7.22
N PRO A 69 -4.37 -1.82 6.28
CA PRO A 69 -5.22 -0.68 6.62
C PRO A 69 -6.27 -1.06 7.66
N SER A 70 -6.41 -0.24 8.70
CA SER A 70 -7.33 -0.51 9.81
C SER A 70 -8.78 -0.61 9.31
N GLY A 71 -9.52 -1.59 9.79
CA GLY A 71 -10.92 -1.82 9.41
C GLY A 71 -11.11 -2.59 8.10
N HIS A 72 -10.02 -2.94 7.41
CA HIS A 72 -10.03 -3.70 6.16
C HIS A 72 -9.22 -5.00 6.27
N GLU A 73 -8.98 -5.48 7.49
CA GLU A 73 -8.11 -6.62 7.78
C GLU A 73 -8.61 -7.92 7.09
N VAL A 74 -9.93 -8.09 7.00
CA VAL A 74 -10.57 -9.27 6.41
C VAL A 74 -10.40 -9.26 4.89
N GLU A 75 -10.83 -8.19 4.23
CA GLU A 75 -10.79 -8.02 2.78
C GLU A 75 -9.34 -8.06 2.27
N ALA A 76 -8.44 -7.34 2.95
CA ALA A 76 -7.03 -7.32 2.57
C ALA A 76 -6.38 -8.72 2.65
N LEU A 77 -6.80 -9.57 3.60
CA LEU A 77 -6.26 -10.92 3.73
C LEU A 77 -6.57 -11.80 2.52
N GLU A 78 -7.75 -11.64 1.92
CA GLU A 78 -8.15 -12.39 0.73
C GLU A 78 -7.22 -12.04 -0.45
N HIS A 79 -6.94 -10.75 -0.64
CA HIS A 79 -6.00 -10.28 -1.65
C HIS A 79 -4.57 -10.77 -1.38
N TYR A 80 -4.09 -10.69 -0.13
CA TYR A 80 -2.75 -11.18 0.21
C TYR A 80 -2.58 -12.67 -0.05
N ARG A 81 -3.60 -13.47 0.24
CA ARG A 81 -3.60 -14.90 -0.05
C ARG A 81 -3.61 -15.17 -1.55
N ALA A 82 -4.43 -14.44 -2.31
CA ALA A 82 -4.51 -14.57 -3.76
C ALA A 82 -3.18 -14.21 -4.45
N GLU A 83 -2.48 -13.21 -3.93
CA GLU A 83 -1.21 -12.73 -4.48
C GLU A 83 0.03 -13.47 -3.94
N GLY A 84 -0.13 -14.31 -2.92
CA GLY A 84 1.00 -14.96 -2.24
C GLY A 84 1.89 -13.97 -1.49
N THR A 85 1.34 -12.85 -1.00
CA THR A 85 2.08 -11.85 -0.24
C THR A 85 2.67 -12.46 1.03
N PRO A 86 3.96 -12.30 1.32
CA PRO A 86 4.57 -12.85 2.53
C PRO A 86 3.91 -12.34 3.82
N LEU A 87 3.32 -13.25 4.59
CA LEU A 87 2.67 -12.97 5.88
C LEU A 87 3.39 -13.66 7.04
N ARG A 88 3.42 -12.98 8.18
CA ARG A 88 3.80 -13.53 9.48
C ARG A 88 2.56 -13.58 10.37
N TRP A 89 2.23 -14.77 10.83
CA TRP A 89 1.17 -14.97 11.83
C TRP A 89 1.73 -14.68 13.21
N ALA A 90 1.07 -13.81 13.97
CA ALA A 90 1.35 -13.68 15.39
C ALA A 90 0.62 -14.82 16.10
N GLY A 91 1.37 -15.67 16.82
CA GLY A 91 0.78 -16.77 17.59
C GLY A 91 -0.18 -16.27 18.67
N ASP A 92 -1.17 -17.11 18.98
CA ASP A 92 -2.18 -17.04 20.05
C ASP A 92 -2.59 -15.62 20.51
N ALA A 93 -3.72 -15.16 19.95
CA ALA A 93 -4.65 -14.17 20.49
C ALA A 93 -4.23 -12.67 20.50
N ARG A 94 -4.81 -11.94 19.54
CA ARG A 94 -5.73 -10.81 19.80
C ARG A 94 -6.59 -10.55 18.55
N GLY A 95 -7.70 -11.27 18.45
CA GLY A 95 -8.72 -11.09 17.41
C GLY A 95 -8.65 -12.12 16.29
N PRO A 96 -9.71 -12.23 15.47
CA PRO A 96 -9.85 -13.25 14.43
C PRO A 96 -8.80 -13.16 13.31
N LEU A 97 -7.97 -12.11 13.28
CA LEU A 97 -6.99 -11.83 12.23
C LEU A 97 -5.70 -11.18 12.78
N ASP A 98 -4.98 -11.82 13.71
CA ASP A 98 -3.66 -11.33 14.13
C ASP A 98 -2.54 -11.81 13.20
N TYR A 99 -2.50 -11.21 12.02
CA TYR A 99 -1.42 -11.39 11.05
C TYR A 99 -0.73 -10.05 10.76
N ARG A 100 0.50 -10.14 10.27
CA ARG A 100 1.26 -9.01 9.75
C ARG A 100 1.88 -9.39 8.42
N LEU A 101 2.16 -8.42 7.58
CA LEU A 101 3.00 -8.61 6.42
C LEU A 101 4.46 -8.70 6.87
N GLU A 102 5.18 -9.67 6.30
CA GLU A 102 6.61 -9.83 6.53
C GLU A 102 7.35 -8.76 5.73
N LEU A 103 7.40 -7.52 6.25
CA LEU A 103 7.95 -6.38 5.52
C LEU A 103 9.38 -6.60 5.02
N ALA A 104 10.19 -7.39 5.73
CA ALA A 104 11.55 -7.73 5.29
C ALA A 104 11.58 -8.43 3.93
N THR A 105 10.53 -9.18 3.58
CA THR A 105 10.42 -9.92 2.31
C THR A 105 9.42 -9.27 1.36
N ALA A 106 8.31 -8.75 1.88
CA ALA A 106 7.22 -8.22 1.06
C ALA A 106 7.44 -6.78 0.60
N ARG A 107 8.30 -5.99 1.27
CA ARG A 107 8.51 -4.59 0.94
C ARG A 107 9.09 -4.44 -0.48
N TRP A 108 8.48 -3.58 -1.27
CA TRP A 108 8.98 -3.15 -2.57
C TRP A 108 9.52 -1.73 -2.50
N ALA A 109 10.54 -1.49 -3.32
CA ALA A 109 11.05 -0.17 -3.63
C ALA A 109 11.34 -0.16 -5.14
N PRO A 110 10.85 0.83 -5.89
CA PRO A 110 11.26 1.01 -7.27
C PRO A 110 12.78 1.32 -7.31
N ALA A 111 13.44 0.84 -8.36
CA ALA A 111 14.89 0.94 -8.55
C ALA A 111 15.29 2.30 -9.17
#